data_AF-A0A539E8X5-F1
#
_entry.id   AF-A0A539E8X5-F1
#
_cell.length_a   1.000
_cell.length_b   1.000
_cell.length_c   1.000
_cell.angle_alpha   90.00
_cell.angle_beta   90.00
_cell.angle_gamma   90.00
#
_symmetry.space_group_name_H-M   'P 1'
#
loop_
_entity.id
_entity.type
_entity.pdbx_description
1 polymer ?
#
loop_
_entity_poly.entity_id
_entity_poly.type
_entity_poly.pdbx_seq_one_letter_code
_entity_poly.pdbx_strand_id
1 'polypeptide(L)'
;METQIAQEMRAAVSRALAEDVGSGDVTALLIAPESRSRATIISREAAVICGVAWVDEVFRQLDPEINISWQAGDGQRVAPNQRLVALQGRSRALLTGERTALNFLQTLSGTATLAARYAEAVAGLPVNVLDTRKTLPGLRLAQKY
;
A
#
# COMPACT_ATOMS: atom_id res chain seq x y z
N MET A 1 5.16 -16.57 11.55
CA MET A 1 4.64 -15.18 11.61
C MET A 1 4.52 -14.58 10.21
N GLU A 2 5.59 -14.59 9.41
CA GLU A 2 5.59 -14.13 8.01
C GLU A 2 4.51 -14.80 7.14
N THR A 3 4.33 -16.12 7.25
CA THR A 3 3.29 -16.85 6.49
C THR A 3 1.87 -16.39 6.83
N GLN A 4 1.63 -16.03 8.10
CA GLN A 4 0.31 -15.58 8.56
C GLN A 4 0.01 -14.15 8.09
N ILE A 5 1.00 -13.26 8.13
CA ILE A 5 0.87 -11.89 7.59
C ILE A 5 0.61 -11.96 6.08
N ALA A 6 1.33 -12.81 5.34
CA ALA A 6 1.11 -12.98 3.91
C ALA A 6 -0.28 -13.55 3.56
N GLN A 7 -0.84 -14.42 4.39
CA GLN A 7 -2.21 -14.91 4.20
C GLN A 7 -3.25 -13.83 4.50
N GLU A 8 -3.11 -13.11 5.62
CA GLU A 8 -4.03 -12.03 5.98
C GLU A 8 -3.95 -10.87 4.98
N MET A 9 -2.76 -10.51 4.51
CA MET A 9 -2.56 -9.50 3.47
C MET A 9 -3.35 -9.85 2.21
N ARG A 10 -3.18 -11.08 1.69
CA ARG A 10 -3.92 -11.55 0.51
C ARG A 10 -5.43 -11.46 0.71
N ALA A 11 -5.91 -11.93 1.87
CA ALA A 11 -7.34 -11.89 2.21
C ALA A 11 -7.86 -10.45 2.36
N ALA A 12 -7.10 -9.56 2.99
CA ALA A 12 -7.47 -8.16 3.17
C ALA A 12 -7.53 -7.42 1.83
N VAL A 13 -6.55 -7.66 0.95
CA VAL A 13 -6.54 -7.10 -0.40
C VAL A 13 -7.72 -7.61 -1.22
N SER A 14 -8.02 -8.92 -1.18
CA SER A 14 -9.18 -9.46 -1.88
C SER A 14 -10.50 -8.86 -1.40
N ARG A 15 -10.65 -8.64 -0.08
CA ARG A 15 -11.84 -7.98 0.48
C ARG A 15 -11.96 -6.53 0.01
N ALA A 16 -10.85 -5.78 0.06
CA ALA A 16 -10.83 -4.38 -0.37
C ALA A 16 -11.13 -4.22 -1.86
N LEU A 17 -10.55 -5.08 -2.71
CA LEU A 17 -10.88 -5.11 -4.13
C LEU A 17 -12.34 -5.49 -4.39
N ALA A 18 -12.89 -6.45 -3.65
CA ALA A 18 -14.30 -6.83 -3.79
C ALA A 18 -15.25 -5.70 -3.37
N GLU A 19 -14.90 -4.94 -2.33
CA GLU A 19 -15.63 -3.75 -1.89
C GLU A 19 -15.60 -2.63 -2.96
N ASP A 20 -14.42 -2.34 -3.51
CA ASP A 20 -14.18 -1.21 -4.42
C ASP A 20 -14.70 -1.49 -5.84
N VAL A 21 -14.44 -2.70 -6.35
CA VAL A 21 -14.78 -3.09 -7.74
C VAL A 21 -16.19 -3.67 -7.85
N GLY A 22 -16.66 -4.38 -6.83
CA GLY A 22 -17.98 -5.03 -6.83
C GLY A 22 -18.21 -5.89 -8.08
N SER A 23 -19.21 -5.53 -8.89
CA SER A 23 -19.55 -6.22 -10.14
C SER A 23 -18.70 -5.80 -11.35
N GLY A 24 -17.83 -4.79 -11.20
CA GLY A 24 -16.89 -4.34 -12.22
C GLY A 24 -16.68 -2.82 -12.21
N ASP A 25 -15.49 -2.39 -12.66
CA ASP A 25 -15.15 -0.99 -12.86
C ASP A 25 -15.65 -0.51 -14.23
N VAL A 26 -16.89 0.01 -14.25
CA VAL A 26 -17.56 0.48 -15.47
C VAL A 26 -16.78 1.61 -16.16
N THR A 27 -16.07 2.42 -15.40
CA THR A 27 -15.28 3.54 -15.94
C THR A 27 -14.04 3.02 -16.65
N ALA A 28 -13.32 2.07 -16.05
CA ALA A 28 -12.18 1.44 -16.71
C ALA A 28 -12.57 0.68 -17.99
N LEU A 29 -13.80 0.15 -18.07
CA LEU A 29 -14.29 -0.51 -19.28
C LEU A 29 -14.37 0.42 -20.51
N LEU A 30 -14.42 1.73 -20.31
CA LEU A 30 -14.38 2.73 -21.41
C LEU A 30 -13.00 2.83 -22.07
N ILE A 31 -11.94 2.35 -21.40
CA ILE A 31 -10.58 2.32 -21.94
C ILE A 31 -10.43 1.09 -22.83
N ALA A 32 -9.75 1.22 -23.97
CA ALA A 32 -9.52 0.09 -24.87
C ALA A 32 -8.78 -1.08 -24.17
N PRO A 33 -9.19 -2.36 -24.32
CA PRO A 33 -8.60 -3.51 -23.63
C PRO A 33 -7.07 -3.66 -23.80
N GLU A 34 -6.57 -3.34 -24.98
CA GLU A 34 -5.16 -3.41 -25.39
C GLU A 34 -4.33 -2.19 -24.92
N SER A 35 -4.99 -1.17 -24.37
CA SER A 35 -4.31 0.02 -23.88
C SER A 35 -3.36 -0.33 -22.73
N ARG A 36 -2.12 0.15 -22.85
CA ARG A 36 -1.10 0.04 -21.80
C ARG A 36 -0.71 1.43 -21.33
N SER A 37 -0.56 1.58 -20.02
CA SER A 37 -0.20 2.85 -19.39
C SER A 37 1.00 2.69 -18.47
N ARG A 38 1.60 3.83 -18.12
CA ARG A 38 2.58 3.95 -17.05
C ARG A 38 2.00 4.87 -15.99
N ALA A 39 2.07 4.45 -14.73
CA ALA A 39 1.67 5.25 -13.58
C ALA A 39 2.88 5.48 -12.66
N THR A 40 2.81 6.51 -11.82
CA THR A 40 3.81 6.78 -10.80
C THR A 40 3.11 7.25 -9.54
N ILE A 41 3.42 6.60 -8.43
CA ILE A 41 2.97 7.05 -7.11
C ILE A 41 4.04 7.96 -6.53
N ILE A 42 3.60 9.12 -6.04
CA ILE A 42 4.45 10.11 -5.37
C ILE A 42 3.94 10.33 -3.95
N SER A 43 4.85 10.61 -3.01
CA SER A 43 4.43 11.17 -1.72
C SER A 43 4.21 12.66 -1.85
N ARG A 44 3.13 13.20 -1.26
CA ARG A 44 2.91 14.66 -1.18
C ARG A 44 3.43 15.27 0.12
N GLU A 45 3.84 14.43 1.06
CA GLU A 45 4.30 14.82 2.39
C GLU A 45 5.56 14.05 2.77
N ALA A 46 6.25 14.48 3.81
CA ALA A 46 7.30 13.67 4.40
C ALA A 46 6.68 12.47 5.13
N ALA A 47 7.19 11.26 4.89
CA ALA A 47 6.61 10.04 5.43
C ALA A 47 7.66 8.96 5.64
N VAL A 48 7.34 7.97 6.48
CA VAL A 48 7.97 6.64 6.49
C VAL A 48 7.09 5.72 5.68
N ILE A 49 7.64 5.11 4.63
CA ILE A 49 6.89 4.21 3.76
C ILE A 49 6.63 2.88 4.47
N CYS A 50 5.40 2.41 4.38
CA CYS A 50 4.99 1.07 4.81
C CYS A 50 3.81 0.61 3.94
N GLY A 51 3.82 -0.66 3.52
CA GLY A 51 2.76 -1.27 2.72
C GLY A 51 3.16 -1.66 1.30
N VAL A 52 4.46 -1.74 0.99
CA VAL A 52 4.98 -2.17 -0.33
C VAL A 52 4.31 -3.48 -0.77
N ALA A 53 4.31 -4.49 0.10
CA ALA A 53 3.75 -5.81 -0.22
C ALA A 53 2.23 -5.77 -0.48
N TRP A 54 1.48 -4.84 0.14
CA TRP A 54 0.04 -4.70 -0.09
C TRP A 54 -0.24 -4.10 -1.46
N VAL A 55 0.54 -3.12 -1.89
CA VAL A 55 0.43 -2.52 -3.22
C VAL A 55 0.77 -3.56 -4.29
N ASP A 56 1.86 -4.32 -4.10
CA ASP A 56 2.23 -5.41 -5.00
C ASP A 56 1.08 -6.44 -5.12
N GLU A 57 0.50 -6.82 -3.99
CA GLU A 57 -0.59 -7.79 -3.94
C GLU A 57 -1.87 -7.30 -4.63
N VAL A 58 -2.22 -6.01 -4.51
CA VAL A 58 -3.37 -5.41 -5.22
C VAL A 58 -3.25 -5.62 -6.71
N PHE A 59 -2.12 -5.21 -7.29
CA PHE A 59 -1.93 -5.31 -8.74
C PHE A 59 -1.71 -6.76 -9.17
N ARG A 60 -1.10 -7.61 -8.35
CA ARG A 60 -0.97 -9.06 -8.62
C ARG A 60 -2.33 -9.76 -8.72
N GLN A 61 -3.32 -9.36 -7.90
CA GLN A 61 -4.67 -9.92 -7.98
C GLN A 61 -5.45 -9.43 -9.20
N LEU A 62 -5.18 -8.21 -9.68
CA LEU A 62 -5.87 -7.62 -10.83
C LEU A 62 -5.26 -8.03 -12.18
N ASP A 63 -3.94 -7.94 -12.30
CA ASP A 63 -3.20 -8.28 -13.51
C ASP A 63 -1.74 -8.61 -13.16
N PRO A 64 -1.36 -9.90 -13.16
CA PRO A 64 0.01 -10.33 -12.81
C PRO A 64 1.07 -9.89 -13.84
N GLU A 65 0.68 -9.35 -15.00
CA GLU A 65 1.60 -8.80 -16.00
C GLU A 65 2.01 -7.34 -15.71
N ILE A 66 1.44 -6.70 -14.67
CA ILE A 66 1.85 -5.36 -14.25
C ILE A 66 3.27 -5.43 -13.68
N ASN A 67 4.17 -4.66 -14.29
CA ASN A 67 5.51 -4.45 -13.76
C ASN A 67 5.47 -3.34 -12.71
N ILE A 68 6.04 -3.61 -11.53
CA ILE A 68 6.15 -2.67 -10.43
C ILE A 68 7.63 -2.47 -10.10
N SER A 69 8.06 -1.21 -10.10
CA SER A 69 9.45 -0.82 -9.86
C SER A 69 9.52 0.19 -8.72
N TRP A 70 9.87 -0.30 -7.52
CA TRP A 70 9.99 0.50 -6.30
C TRP A 70 11.27 1.34 -6.27
N GLN A 71 11.14 2.56 -5.75
CA GLN A 71 12.23 3.50 -5.46
C GLN A 71 12.32 3.82 -3.96
N ALA A 72 11.32 3.38 -3.18
CA ALA A 72 11.31 3.43 -1.73
C ALA A 72 10.81 2.09 -1.17
N GLY A 73 11.47 1.59 -0.13
CA GLY A 73 11.08 0.36 0.58
C GLY A 73 10.38 0.64 1.91
N ASP A 74 9.77 -0.39 2.50
CA ASP A 74 9.19 -0.30 3.84
C ASP A 74 10.27 0.12 4.87
N GLY A 75 9.90 1.05 5.76
CA GLY A 75 10.79 1.67 6.74
C GLY A 75 11.60 2.87 6.23
N GLN A 76 11.60 3.14 4.92
CA GLN A 76 12.35 4.26 4.36
C GLN A 76 11.63 5.59 4.56
N ARG A 77 12.39 6.62 4.96
CA ARG A 77 11.92 8.02 4.99
C ARG A 77 11.94 8.63 3.60
N VAL A 78 10.88 9.35 3.25
CA VAL A 78 10.71 10.02 1.96
C VAL A 78 10.36 11.49 2.15
N ALA A 79 10.73 12.31 1.17
CA ALA A 79 10.41 13.73 1.13
C ALA A 79 9.13 14.01 0.30
N PRO A 80 8.50 15.18 0.47
CA PRO A 80 7.44 15.63 -0.44
C PRO A 80 7.88 15.61 -1.91
N ASN A 81 6.96 15.22 -2.79
CA ASN A 81 7.14 15.02 -4.23
C ASN A 81 8.14 13.91 -4.63
N GLN A 82 8.63 13.12 -3.67
CA GLN A 82 9.47 11.97 -3.98
C GLN A 82 8.64 10.88 -4.66
N ARG A 83 9.18 10.35 -5.76
CA ARG A 83 8.63 9.17 -6.45
C ARG A 83 8.86 7.93 -5.60
N LEU A 84 7.80 7.15 -5.40
CA LEU A 84 7.83 5.95 -4.57
C LEU A 84 7.91 4.70 -5.44
N VAL A 85 7.09 4.63 -6.48
CA VAL A 85 6.98 3.46 -7.35
C VAL A 85 6.50 3.85 -8.73
N ALA A 86 7.07 3.20 -9.75
CA ALA A 86 6.59 3.25 -11.12
C ALA A 86 5.88 1.94 -11.47
N LEU A 87 4.71 2.03 -12.11
CA LEU A 87 3.93 0.88 -12.54
C LEU A 87 3.72 0.91 -14.05
N GLN A 88 3.75 -0.25 -14.70
CA GLN A 88 3.48 -0.37 -16.14
C GLN A 88 2.71 -1.63 -16.46
N GLY A 89 1.59 -1.51 -17.18
CA GLY A 89 0.73 -2.64 -17.52
C GLY A 89 -0.56 -2.20 -18.22
N ARG A 90 -1.59 -3.05 -18.18
CA ARG A 90 -2.89 -2.74 -18.79
C ARG A 90 -3.54 -1.54 -18.10
N SER A 91 -3.98 -0.56 -18.88
CA SER A 91 -4.54 0.69 -18.36
C SER A 91 -5.74 0.47 -17.45
N ARG A 92 -6.60 -0.51 -17.79
CA ARG A 92 -7.77 -0.87 -16.96
C ARG A 92 -7.37 -1.32 -15.57
N ALA A 93 -6.44 -2.28 -15.47
CA ALA A 93 -6.00 -2.82 -14.19
C ALA A 93 -5.26 -1.78 -13.33
N LEU A 94 -4.48 -0.88 -13.96
CA LEU A 94 -3.84 0.22 -13.25
C LEU A 94 -4.86 1.18 -12.63
N LEU A 95 -5.91 1.55 -13.37
CA LEU A 95 -6.97 2.45 -12.89
C LEU A 95 -7.81 1.79 -11.79
N THR A 96 -8.25 0.55 -12.03
CA THR A 96 -9.07 -0.21 -11.07
C THR A 96 -8.33 -0.45 -9.75
N GLY A 97 -7.01 -0.71 -9.79
CA GLY A 97 -6.23 -0.95 -8.59
C GLY A 97 -5.80 0.31 -7.83
N GLU A 98 -5.90 1.50 -8.44
CA GLU A 98 -5.34 2.74 -7.91
C GLU A 98 -5.82 3.03 -6.49
N ARG A 99 -7.14 3.06 -6.29
CA ARG A 99 -7.74 3.49 -5.02
C ARG A 99 -7.39 2.52 -3.90
N THR A 100 -7.58 1.23 -4.14
CA THR A 100 -7.26 0.17 -3.17
C THR A 100 -5.77 0.18 -2.81
N ALA A 101 -4.87 0.28 -3.79
CA ALA A 101 -3.42 0.33 -3.54
C ALA A 101 -3.02 1.56 -2.70
N LEU A 102 -3.53 2.75 -3.07
CA LEU A 102 -3.23 3.99 -2.33
C LEU A 102 -3.79 3.96 -0.91
N ASN A 103 -5.00 3.42 -0.71
CA ASN A 103 -5.60 3.34 0.62
C ASN A 103 -4.75 2.49 1.59
N PHE A 104 -4.22 1.34 1.14
CA PHE A 104 -3.29 0.54 1.94
C PHE A 104 -1.99 1.29 2.21
N LEU A 105 -1.32 1.78 1.16
CA LEU A 105 -0.04 2.47 1.28
C LEU A 105 -0.13 3.68 2.22
N GLN A 106 -1.17 4.50 2.08
CA GLN A 106 -1.38 5.69 2.92
C GLN A 106 -1.68 5.33 4.37
N THR A 107 -2.55 4.34 4.61
CA THR A 107 -2.93 3.93 5.98
C THR A 107 -1.74 3.36 6.75
N LEU A 108 -0.97 2.49 6.09
CA LEU A 108 0.19 1.84 6.71
C LEU A 108 1.36 2.80 6.86
N SER A 109 1.68 3.59 5.83
CA SER A 109 2.70 4.65 5.91
C SER A 109 2.36 5.70 6.96
N GLY A 110 1.09 6.07 7.12
CA GLY A 110 0.64 6.97 8.18
C GLY A 110 0.89 6.41 9.58
N THR A 111 0.59 5.11 9.77
CA THR A 111 0.88 4.40 11.03
C THR A 111 2.38 4.34 11.30
N ALA A 112 3.19 3.97 10.31
CA ALA A 112 4.64 3.89 10.42
C ALA A 112 5.30 5.24 10.67
N THR A 113 4.83 6.30 10.00
CA THR A 113 5.31 7.68 10.20
C THR A 113 5.08 8.14 11.63
N LEU A 114 3.89 7.86 12.18
CA LEU A 114 3.55 8.21 13.56
C LEU A 114 4.38 7.40 14.56
N ALA A 115 4.53 6.09 14.35
CA ALA A 115 5.35 5.23 15.18
C ALA A 115 6.82 5.68 15.21
N ALA A 116 7.38 6.02 14.05
CA ALA A 116 8.73 6.52 13.92
C ALA A 116 8.93 7.84 14.69
N ARG A 117 7.95 8.75 14.65
CA ARG A 117 7.97 9.99 15.43
C ARG A 117 8.03 9.73 16.94
N TYR A 118 7.27 8.76 17.45
CA TYR A 118 7.32 8.38 18.86
C TYR A 118 8.64 7.71 19.24
N ALA A 119 9.17 6.84 18.38
CA ALA A 119 10.46 6.19 18.59
C ALA A 119 11.60 7.22 18.64
N GLU A 120 11.57 8.23 17.76
CA GLU A 120 12.52 9.35 17.76
C GLU A 120 12.42 10.19 19.03
N ALA A 121 11.21 10.43 19.54
CA ALA A 121 11.00 11.24 20.74
C ALA A 121 11.59 10.62 22.02
N VAL A 122 11.80 9.29 22.04
CA VAL A 122 12.40 8.58 23.18
C VAL A 122 13.82 8.07 22.89
N ALA A 123 14.41 8.47 21.76
CA ALA A 123 15.75 8.04 21.39
C ALA A 123 16.77 8.43 22.48
N GLY A 124 17.59 7.45 22.90
CA GLY A 124 18.60 7.63 23.95
C GLY A 124 18.11 7.35 25.38
N LEU A 125 16.82 7.08 25.58
CA LEU A 125 16.27 6.64 26.86
C LEU A 125 16.16 5.11 26.92
N PRO A 126 16.16 4.48 28.12
CA PRO A 126 15.99 3.04 28.28
C PRO A 126 14.50 2.64 28.20
N VAL A 127 13.77 3.14 27.19
CA VAL A 127 12.33 2.90 27.00
C VAL A 127 12.04 2.50 25.56
N ASN A 128 11.05 1.65 25.37
CA ASN A 128 10.59 1.19 24.06
C ASN A 128 9.14 1.61 23.83
N VAL A 129 8.83 2.02 22.60
CA VAL A 129 7.45 2.24 22.15
C VAL A 129 6.82 0.88 21.85
N LEU A 130 5.63 0.62 22.39
CA LEU A 130 4.87 -0.61 22.16
C LEU A 130 3.50 -0.30 21.58
N ASP A 131 2.98 -1.26 20.82
CA ASP A 131 1.63 -1.21 20.26
C ASP A 131 0.56 -1.65 21.28
N THR A 132 -0.71 -1.67 20.86
CA THR A 132 -1.80 -2.24 21.65
C THR A 132 -2.78 -3.05 20.78
N ARG A 133 -3.89 -3.52 21.37
CA ARG A 133 -5.01 -4.13 20.63
C ARG A 133 -6.02 -3.11 20.06
N LYS A 134 -5.82 -1.80 20.32
CA LYS A 134 -6.65 -0.69 19.84
C LYS A 134 -6.27 -0.34 18.40
N THR A 135 -6.53 -1.27 17.49
CA THR A 135 -6.24 -1.18 16.06
C THR A 135 -7.53 -0.98 15.27
N LEU A 136 -7.42 -0.48 14.03
CA LEU A 136 -8.54 -0.45 13.11
C LEU A 136 -9.10 -1.87 12.89
N PRO A 137 -10.43 -2.04 12.87
CA PRO A 137 -11.05 -3.32 12.56
C PRO A 137 -10.54 -3.88 11.22
N GLY A 138 -10.20 -5.17 11.17
CA GLY A 138 -9.69 -5.83 9.96
C GLY A 138 -8.23 -5.54 9.60
N LEU A 139 -7.57 -4.56 10.22
CA LEU A 139 -6.18 -4.16 9.88
C LEU A 139 -5.17 -4.42 11.01
N ARG A 140 -5.53 -5.21 12.02
CA ARG A 140 -4.67 -5.43 13.20
C ARG A 140 -3.26 -5.90 12.86
N LEU A 141 -3.13 -6.91 12.01
CA LEU A 141 -1.81 -7.44 11.64
C LEU A 141 -1.03 -6.43 10.79
N ALA A 142 -1.70 -5.75 9.86
CA ALA A 142 -1.08 -4.75 9.01
C ALA A 142 -0.58 -3.53 9.79
N GLN A 143 -1.31 -3.07 10.81
CA GLN A 143 -0.88 -1.96 11.67
C GLN A 143 0.23 -2.34 12.68
N LYS A 144 0.52 -3.62 12.83
CA LYS A 144 1.57 -4.16 13.71
C LYS A 144 2.82 -4.62 12.94
N TYR A 145 2.72 -4.64 11.61
CA TYR A 145 3.83 -4.90 10.70
C TYR A 145 4.77 -3.69 10.70
#